data_AF-A0A6P5FH66-F1
#
_entry.id   AF-A0A6P5FH66-F1
#
_cell.length_a   1.000
_cell.length_b   1.000
_cell.length_c   1.000
_cell.angle_alpha   90.00
_cell.angle_beta   90.00
_cell.angle_gamma   90.00
#
_symmetry.space_group_name_H-M   'P 1'
#
loop_
_entity.id
_entity.type
_entity.pdbx_description
1 polymer ?
#
loop_
_entity_poly.entity_id
_entity_poly.type
_entity_poly.pdbx_seq_one_letter_code
_entity_poly.pdbx_strand_id
1 'polypeptide(L)'
;MLRFLGISRAEASSSGSTSEIWLLGKCYSVSLEEPSGGADPGNCYAAFLDDFSSRIWFTYRKGFEAIGDSKLTSDGGWGCMIRSSQMIVAQGLIFHHLGRSWRKPSQKPYDREYIEILHLFGDSETCAFSIHNLIQAGRAYGLSAGSWLGPYAVCRTWETLNRLNREQGKESLPMALYVVSGDEDGERGGAPVVCVDVASRLCSDFSEAHSAWGPVLLLVPLVLGLEKINPRYIPLLKETFMFPQSLGILGGKPGASTCIVGVQDDKAFYLDPHEVQLAAEIKQDNLEADTSSYHCR
;
A
#
# COMPACT_ATOMS: atom_id res chain seq x y z
N MET A 1 16.34 -6.83 -2.61
CA MET A 1 16.33 -7.69 -3.81
C MET A 1 15.02 -7.45 -4.52
N LEU A 2 15.02 -6.84 -5.72
CA LEU A 2 13.79 -6.66 -6.51
C LEU A 2 13.13 -8.01 -6.75
N ARG A 3 11.87 -8.14 -6.37
CA ARG A 3 11.08 -9.33 -6.63
C ARG A 3 10.13 -9.06 -7.80
N PHE A 4 10.02 -10.03 -8.71
CA PHE A 4 9.22 -9.94 -9.94
C PHE A 4 8.15 -11.01 -9.95
N LEU A 5 6.94 -10.65 -10.37
CA LEU A 5 5.89 -11.59 -10.77
C LEU A 5 5.77 -11.54 -12.31
N GLY A 6 5.80 -12.69 -13.00
CA GLY A 6 5.71 -12.75 -14.47
C GLY A 6 5.34 -14.13 -15.03
N ILE A 7 4.85 -14.16 -16.27
CA ILE A 7 4.45 -15.36 -17.03
C ILE A 7 5.70 -16.05 -17.63
N SER A 8 5.68 -17.39 -17.70
CA SER A 8 6.75 -18.25 -18.25
C SER A 8 7.30 -17.78 -19.61
N ARG A 9 8.62 -17.90 -19.79
CA ARG A 9 9.48 -17.46 -20.93
C ARG A 9 9.11 -17.99 -22.33
N ALA A 10 8.01 -18.70 -22.52
CA ALA A 10 7.78 -19.46 -23.77
C ALA A 10 7.18 -18.66 -24.94
N GLU A 11 6.76 -17.40 -24.77
CA GLU A 11 6.08 -16.64 -25.85
C GLU A 11 6.66 -15.25 -26.14
N ALA A 12 7.74 -14.84 -25.47
CA ALA A 12 8.35 -13.53 -25.66
C ALA A 12 9.42 -13.56 -26.78
N SER A 13 8.99 -13.77 -28.03
CA SER A 13 9.83 -13.54 -29.20
C SER A 13 9.06 -12.82 -30.29
N SER A 14 9.05 -11.48 -30.22
CA SER A 14 9.03 -10.52 -31.34
C SER A 14 8.26 -9.24 -30.99
N SER A 15 8.97 -8.22 -30.50
CA SER A 15 8.73 -6.78 -30.77
C SER A 15 9.67 -5.96 -29.91
N GLY A 16 10.26 -4.90 -30.46
CA GLY A 16 11.25 -4.07 -29.78
C GLY A 16 10.71 -3.49 -28.47
N SER A 17 11.37 -3.80 -27.35
CA SER A 17 10.94 -3.35 -26.02
C SER A 17 11.35 -1.89 -25.82
N THR A 18 10.38 -1.00 -25.88
CA THR A 18 10.45 0.33 -25.27
C THR A 18 10.27 0.14 -23.76
N SER A 19 11.36 -0.09 -23.01
CA SER A 19 11.31 -0.67 -21.65
C SER A 19 10.97 0.34 -20.53
N GLU A 20 9.84 1.03 -20.67
CA GLU A 20 9.32 1.93 -19.62
C GLU A 20 8.97 1.16 -18.35
N ILE A 21 9.45 1.64 -17.21
CA ILE A 21 9.04 1.18 -15.88
C ILE A 21 8.04 2.19 -15.33
N TRP A 22 6.84 1.71 -15.00
CA TRP A 22 5.82 2.50 -14.31
C TRP A 22 5.78 2.09 -12.84
N LEU A 23 6.03 3.05 -11.95
CA LEU A 23 5.97 2.87 -10.50
C LEU A 23 5.04 3.93 -9.92
N LEU A 24 3.86 3.52 -9.43
CA LEU A 24 2.89 4.39 -8.75
C LEU A 24 2.69 5.75 -9.44
N GLY A 25 2.33 5.76 -10.73
CA GLY A 25 2.07 6.97 -11.51
C GLY A 25 3.28 7.69 -12.09
N LYS A 26 4.50 7.17 -11.88
CA LYS A 26 5.74 7.74 -12.42
C LYS A 26 6.38 6.79 -13.43
N CYS A 27 6.70 7.32 -14.62
CA CYS A 27 7.40 6.61 -15.69
C CYS A 27 8.91 6.80 -15.58
N TYR A 28 9.64 5.74 -15.87
CA TYR A 28 11.10 5.68 -15.97
C TYR A 28 11.47 5.01 -17.29
N SER A 29 11.93 5.79 -18.27
CA SER A 29 12.35 5.28 -19.57
C SER A 29 13.77 4.71 -19.49
N VAL A 30 13.92 3.39 -19.54
CA VAL A 30 15.22 2.73 -19.59
C VAL A 30 15.56 2.47 -21.06
N SER A 31 16.38 3.33 -21.67
CA SER A 31 16.90 3.12 -23.03
C SER A 31 18.15 2.25 -22.97
N LEU A 32 18.20 1.16 -23.74
CA LEU A 32 19.40 0.31 -23.85
C LEU A 32 20.36 0.77 -24.97
N GLU A 33 20.02 1.82 -25.72
CA GLU A 33 20.84 2.33 -26.83
C GLU A 33 21.80 3.44 -26.39
N GLU A 34 23.01 3.45 -26.97
CA GLU A 34 24.04 4.45 -26.69
C GLU A 34 23.50 5.89 -26.93
N PRO A 35 23.83 6.85 -26.05
CA PRO A 35 23.17 8.14 -26.04
C PRO A 35 23.51 8.95 -27.29
N SER A 36 22.56 9.07 -28.21
CA SER A 36 22.57 10.08 -29.28
C SER A 36 21.94 11.41 -28.84
N GLY A 37 21.75 11.62 -27.52
CA GLY A 37 21.32 12.88 -26.95
C GLY A 37 21.09 12.83 -25.44
N GLY A 38 22.02 13.37 -24.66
CA GLY A 38 21.83 14.00 -23.33
C GLY A 38 21.30 13.20 -22.13
N ALA A 39 20.56 12.11 -22.29
CA ALA A 39 20.01 11.33 -21.18
C ALA A 39 20.84 10.05 -20.98
N ASP A 40 21.58 9.98 -19.86
CA ASP A 40 22.34 8.81 -19.45
C ASP A 40 21.39 7.70 -18.95
N PRO A 41 21.30 6.54 -19.63
CA PRO A 41 20.44 5.43 -19.22
C PRO A 41 20.70 4.92 -17.79
N GLY A 42 21.95 5.03 -17.32
CA GLY A 42 22.33 4.62 -15.97
C GLY A 42 21.64 5.46 -14.87
N ASN A 43 21.36 6.73 -15.17
CA ASN A 43 20.70 7.65 -14.25
C ASN A 43 19.20 7.33 -14.08
N CYS A 44 18.52 6.91 -15.15
CA CYS A 44 17.09 6.61 -15.09
C CYS A 44 16.77 5.38 -14.23
N TYR A 45 17.55 4.30 -14.39
CA TYR A 45 17.38 3.10 -13.56
C TYR A 45 17.76 3.35 -12.10
N ALA A 46 18.80 4.14 -11.83
CA ALA A 46 19.14 4.57 -10.47
C ALA A 46 18.01 5.37 -9.81
N ALA A 47 17.38 6.28 -10.56
CA ALA A 47 16.22 7.05 -10.08
C ALA A 47 14.97 6.19 -9.82
N PHE A 48 14.82 5.07 -10.55
CA PHE A 48 13.81 4.06 -10.26
C PHE A 48 14.12 3.32 -8.96
N LEU A 49 15.37 2.86 -8.77
CA LEU A 49 15.80 2.14 -7.57
C LEU A 49 15.68 3.01 -6.31
N ASP A 50 16.06 4.28 -6.39
CA ASP A 50 15.90 5.25 -5.31
C ASP A 50 14.41 5.42 -4.94
N ASP A 51 13.52 5.46 -5.92
CA ASP A 51 12.08 5.53 -5.66
C ASP A 51 11.52 4.26 -5.03
N PHE A 52 11.86 3.10 -5.60
CA PHE A 52 11.41 1.80 -5.13
C PHE A 52 11.86 1.55 -3.68
N SER A 53 13.13 1.81 -3.38
CA SER A 53 13.70 1.65 -2.04
C SER A 53 13.23 2.70 -1.02
N SER A 54 12.65 3.80 -1.48
CA SER A 54 12.00 4.81 -0.63
C SER A 54 10.58 4.45 -0.21
N ARG A 55 9.96 3.44 -0.83
CA ARG A 55 8.57 3.05 -0.51
C ARG A 55 8.56 2.33 0.84
N ILE A 56 7.60 2.71 1.71
CA ILE A 56 7.45 2.08 3.02
C ILE A 56 7.10 0.61 2.83
N TRP A 57 7.87 -0.25 3.49
CA TRP A 57 7.77 -1.69 3.43
C TRP A 57 7.46 -2.24 4.81
N PHE A 58 6.25 -2.80 4.97
CA PHE A 58 5.87 -3.52 6.18
C PHE A 58 5.96 -5.02 5.94
N THR A 59 6.65 -5.70 6.84
CA THR A 59 6.79 -7.15 6.84
C THR A 59 6.17 -7.75 8.09
N TYR A 60 6.16 -9.08 8.18
CA TYR A 60 5.89 -9.75 9.44
C TYR A 60 6.82 -9.24 10.54
N ARG A 61 6.26 -9.11 11.74
CA ARG A 61 6.96 -8.70 12.94
C ARG A 61 6.79 -9.75 14.03
N LYS A 62 7.76 -9.82 14.93
CA LYS A 62 7.73 -10.65 16.14
C LYS A 62 8.26 -9.87 17.34
N GLY A 63 7.81 -10.26 18.53
CA GLY A 63 8.21 -9.63 19.78
C GLY A 63 7.41 -8.38 20.15
N PHE A 64 6.28 -8.13 19.47
CA PHE A 64 5.30 -7.13 19.89
C PHE A 64 4.40 -7.68 21.01
N GLU A 65 3.65 -6.80 21.67
CA GLU A 65 2.71 -7.15 22.75
C GLU A 65 1.60 -8.10 22.26
N ALA A 66 1.11 -9.00 23.12
CA ALA A 66 0.09 -9.96 22.72
C ALA A 66 -1.18 -9.27 22.20
N ILE A 67 -1.74 -9.78 21.11
CA ILE A 67 -2.90 -9.16 20.44
C ILE A 67 -4.19 -9.56 21.17
N GLY A 68 -4.82 -8.61 21.88
CA GLY A 68 -6.08 -8.82 22.60
C GLY A 68 -6.03 -10.03 23.53
N ASP A 69 -7.06 -10.88 23.47
CA ASP A 69 -7.13 -12.11 24.28
C ASP A 69 -6.29 -13.27 23.73
N SER A 70 -5.60 -13.06 22.59
CA SER A 70 -4.71 -14.07 22.02
C SER A 70 -3.35 -14.10 22.73
N LYS A 71 -2.55 -15.13 22.48
CA LYS A 71 -1.14 -15.21 22.92
C LYS A 71 -0.15 -14.90 21.81
N LEU A 72 -0.62 -14.40 20.67
CA LEU A 72 0.22 -14.18 19.50
C LEU A 72 1.00 -12.88 19.66
N THR A 73 2.32 -13.01 19.68
CA THR A 73 3.32 -11.92 19.71
C THR A 73 4.09 -11.82 18.39
N SER A 74 3.55 -12.43 17.33
CA SER A 74 4.08 -12.45 15.97
C SER A 74 2.94 -12.63 14.98
N ASP A 75 3.03 -11.92 13.86
CA ASP A 75 2.10 -12.07 12.73
C ASP A 75 2.65 -12.93 11.58
N GLY A 76 3.83 -13.51 11.79
CA GLY A 76 4.47 -14.44 10.88
C GLY A 76 3.55 -15.59 10.46
N GLY A 77 3.31 -15.69 9.16
CA GLY A 77 2.52 -16.77 8.54
C GLY A 77 1.03 -16.47 8.37
N TRP A 78 0.51 -15.35 8.89
CA TRP A 78 -0.92 -15.03 8.78
C TRP A 78 -1.23 -13.55 8.52
N GLY A 79 -0.38 -12.61 8.95
CA GLY A 79 -0.62 -11.16 8.83
C GLY A 79 -0.41 -10.52 7.45
N CYS A 80 -0.12 -11.29 6.39
CA CYS A 80 0.43 -10.72 5.15
C CYS A 80 -0.52 -9.72 4.47
N MET A 81 -1.82 -9.97 4.53
CA MET A 81 -2.83 -9.05 3.98
C MET A 81 -2.89 -7.74 4.77
N ILE A 82 -2.78 -7.82 6.10
CA ILE A 82 -2.76 -6.64 6.98
C ILE A 82 -1.53 -5.79 6.62
N ARG A 83 -0.34 -6.40 6.57
CA ARG A 83 0.92 -5.71 6.19
C ARG A 83 0.85 -5.11 4.79
N SER A 84 0.29 -5.84 3.83
CA SER A 84 0.09 -5.34 2.46
C SER A 84 -0.81 -4.09 2.44
N SER A 85 -1.87 -4.08 3.24
CA SER A 85 -2.77 -2.93 3.35
C SER A 85 -2.18 -1.74 4.09
N GLN A 86 -1.38 -1.99 5.13
CA GLN A 86 -0.61 -0.94 5.81
C GLN A 86 0.32 -0.23 4.80
N MET A 87 0.93 -0.96 3.87
CA MET A 87 1.77 -0.35 2.83
C MET A 87 0.99 0.59 1.91
N ILE A 88 -0.23 0.22 1.48
CA ILE A 88 -1.08 1.09 0.65
C ILE A 88 -1.47 2.38 1.39
N VAL A 89 -1.89 2.26 2.66
CA VAL A 89 -2.31 3.43 3.46
C VAL A 89 -1.12 4.32 3.80
N ALA A 90 0.02 3.75 4.20
CA ALA A 90 1.24 4.51 4.43
C ALA A 90 1.72 5.22 3.16
N GLN A 91 1.55 4.59 1.99
CA GLN A 91 1.89 5.23 0.73
C GLN A 91 1.00 6.44 0.44
N GLY A 92 -0.29 6.35 0.74
CA GLY A 92 -1.24 7.47 0.67
C GLY A 92 -0.85 8.63 1.60
N LEU A 93 -0.44 8.33 2.83
CA LEU A 93 0.04 9.34 3.79
C LEU A 93 1.33 10.02 3.32
N ILE A 94 2.30 9.26 2.79
CA ILE A 94 3.53 9.84 2.21
C ILE A 94 3.18 10.76 1.04
N PHE A 95 2.30 10.34 0.13
CA PHE A 95 1.89 11.20 -1.00
C PHE A 95 1.17 12.46 -0.55
N HIS A 96 0.34 12.36 0.48
CA HIS A 96 -0.40 13.50 1.01
C HIS A 96 0.51 14.52 1.72
N HIS A 97 1.37 14.07 2.62
CA HIS A 97 2.19 14.97 3.45
C HIS A 97 3.50 15.41 2.78
N LEU A 98 4.16 14.51 2.06
CA LEU A 98 5.51 14.72 1.52
C LEU A 98 5.54 14.76 -0.03
N GLY A 99 4.45 14.35 -0.68
CA GLY A 99 4.32 14.33 -2.13
C GLY A 99 4.89 13.05 -2.78
N ARG A 100 4.40 12.73 -3.99
CA ARG A 100 4.85 11.57 -4.78
C ARG A 100 6.36 11.58 -5.06
N SER A 101 6.94 12.76 -5.22
CA SER A 101 8.36 12.95 -5.54
C SER A 101 9.29 12.74 -4.34
N TRP A 102 8.76 12.63 -3.12
CA TRP A 102 9.59 12.36 -1.93
C TRP A 102 10.36 11.06 -2.06
N ARG A 103 11.60 11.08 -1.55
CA ARG A 103 12.54 9.97 -1.48
C ARG A 103 13.10 9.92 -0.06
N LYS A 104 13.37 8.73 0.44
CA LYS A 104 13.90 8.54 1.79
C LYS A 104 15.27 9.23 1.89
N PRO A 105 15.47 10.16 2.83
CA PRO A 105 16.78 10.77 3.03
C PRO A 105 17.85 9.72 3.37
N SER A 106 19.04 9.89 2.79
CA SER A 106 20.22 9.05 3.09
C SER A 106 20.88 9.45 4.41
N GLN A 107 20.69 10.70 4.83
CA GLN A 107 21.23 11.27 6.07
C GLN A 107 20.10 11.62 7.04
N LYS A 108 20.46 11.64 8.32
CA LYS A 108 19.60 12.08 9.43
C LYS A 108 19.93 13.55 9.78
N PRO A 109 19.04 14.29 10.48
CA PRO A 109 17.72 13.87 10.97
C PRO A 109 16.72 13.69 9.83
N TYR A 110 15.71 12.84 10.04
CA TYR A 110 14.63 12.64 9.07
C TYR A 110 13.54 13.71 9.16
N ASP A 111 12.75 13.86 8.09
CA ASP A 111 11.54 14.70 8.09
C ASP A 111 10.60 14.26 9.22
N ARG A 112 10.03 15.23 9.93
CA ARG A 112 9.16 14.96 11.08
C ARG A 112 7.91 14.21 10.65
N GLU A 113 7.28 14.62 9.56
CA GLU A 113 6.10 14.01 8.98
C GLU A 113 6.36 12.55 8.60
N TYR A 114 7.56 12.23 8.10
CA TYR A 114 7.94 10.84 7.79
C TYR A 114 8.00 9.96 9.05
N ILE A 115 8.59 10.46 10.13
CA ILE A 115 8.66 9.74 11.41
C ILE A 115 7.28 9.60 12.04
N GLU A 116 6.47 10.64 12.00
CA GLU A 116 5.08 10.60 12.46
C GLU A 116 4.27 9.57 11.68
N ILE A 117 4.42 9.50 10.35
CA ILE A 117 3.79 8.46 9.52
C ILE A 117 4.22 7.08 9.98
N LEU A 118 5.53 6.80 10.12
CA LEU A 118 5.99 5.47 10.55
C LEU A 118 5.48 5.10 11.95
N HIS A 119 5.44 6.06 12.87
CA HIS A 119 4.91 5.86 14.20
C HIS A 119 3.45 5.37 14.19
N LEU A 120 2.61 5.87 13.29
CA LEU A 120 1.21 5.43 13.18
C LEU A 120 1.07 3.92 12.98
N PHE A 121 2.06 3.26 12.36
CA PHE A 121 2.05 1.84 12.03
C PHE A 121 2.88 0.96 12.97
N GLY A 122 3.38 1.50 14.09
CA GLY A 122 4.09 0.71 15.10
C GLY A 122 3.25 -0.48 15.58
N ASP A 123 3.90 -1.58 15.97
CA ASP A 123 3.23 -2.81 16.41
C ASP A 123 2.79 -2.74 17.88
N SER A 124 2.03 -1.70 18.24
CA SER A 124 1.48 -1.47 19.58
C SER A 124 0.07 -0.90 19.49
N GLU A 125 -0.79 -1.18 20.48
CA GLU A 125 -2.15 -0.64 20.59
C GLU A 125 -2.17 0.91 20.66
N THR A 126 -1.06 1.51 21.08
CA THR A 126 -0.89 2.97 21.11
C THR A 126 -0.81 3.60 19.71
N CYS A 127 -0.40 2.83 18.69
CA CYS A 127 -0.20 3.30 17.33
C CYS A 127 -1.49 3.15 16.51
N ALA A 128 -1.99 4.25 15.94
CA ALA A 128 -3.35 4.32 15.40
C ALA A 128 -3.68 3.29 14.30
N PHE A 129 -2.68 2.87 13.53
CA PHE A 129 -2.79 1.94 12.39
C PHE A 129 -2.01 0.63 12.62
N SER A 130 -1.76 0.29 13.88
CA SER A 130 -1.11 -0.96 14.26
C SER A 130 -1.91 -2.19 13.85
N ILE A 131 -1.21 -3.33 13.77
CA ILE A 131 -1.85 -4.63 13.56
C ILE A 131 -2.89 -4.94 14.64
N HIS A 132 -2.64 -4.53 15.89
CA HIS A 132 -3.57 -4.69 17.02
C HIS A 132 -4.88 -3.95 16.77
N ASN A 133 -4.80 -2.68 16.42
CA ASN A 133 -5.97 -1.83 16.20
C ASN A 133 -6.73 -2.24 14.93
N LEU A 134 -6.04 -2.67 13.88
CA LEU A 134 -6.67 -3.25 12.70
C LEU A 134 -7.43 -4.54 13.05
N ILE A 135 -6.85 -5.44 13.85
CA ILE A 135 -7.53 -6.68 14.28
C ILE A 135 -8.77 -6.38 15.11
N GLN A 136 -8.68 -5.40 16.02
CA GLN A 136 -9.83 -4.99 16.81
C GLN A 136 -10.96 -4.41 15.94
N ALA A 137 -10.64 -3.50 15.03
CA ALA A 137 -11.63 -2.88 14.14
C ALA A 137 -12.26 -3.88 13.17
N GLY A 138 -11.51 -4.89 12.72
CA GLY A 138 -11.96 -5.87 11.74
C GLY A 138 -12.76 -7.04 12.30
N ARG A 139 -12.98 -7.14 13.63
CA ARG A 139 -13.65 -8.29 14.25
C ARG A 139 -15.02 -8.59 13.63
N ALA A 140 -15.78 -7.56 13.28
CA ALA A 140 -17.10 -7.70 12.64
C ALA A 140 -17.03 -8.33 11.23
N TYR A 141 -15.88 -8.26 10.57
CA TYR A 141 -15.62 -8.85 9.26
C TYR A 141 -14.83 -10.17 9.35
N GLY A 142 -14.82 -10.79 10.54
CA GLY A 142 -14.12 -12.06 10.78
C GLY A 142 -12.61 -11.93 10.98
N LEU A 143 -12.07 -10.72 11.14
CA LEU A 143 -10.65 -10.55 11.43
C LEU A 143 -10.33 -11.04 12.85
N SER A 144 -9.43 -12.01 12.92
CA SER A 144 -8.91 -12.54 14.17
C SER A 144 -7.41 -12.76 14.06
N ALA A 145 -6.73 -12.75 15.20
CA ALA A 145 -5.31 -13.05 15.22
C ALA A 145 -5.10 -14.51 14.77
N GLY A 146 -4.25 -14.73 13.77
CA GLY A 146 -4.00 -16.04 13.18
C GLY A 146 -4.81 -16.37 11.91
N SER A 147 -5.81 -15.57 11.54
CA SER A 147 -6.62 -15.81 10.34
C SER A 147 -6.15 -14.98 9.13
N TRP A 148 -6.26 -15.55 7.94
CA TRP A 148 -6.11 -14.79 6.69
C TRP A 148 -7.40 -14.05 6.32
N LEU A 149 -7.26 -12.91 5.63
CA LEU A 149 -8.37 -12.10 5.14
C LEU A 149 -8.27 -11.80 3.65
N GLY A 150 -9.44 -11.70 3.02
CA GLY A 150 -9.58 -11.18 1.65
C GLY A 150 -9.51 -9.64 1.58
N PRO A 151 -9.23 -9.07 0.39
CA PRO A 151 -9.11 -7.62 0.20
C PRO A 151 -10.35 -6.81 0.64
N TYR A 152 -11.56 -7.32 0.41
CA TYR A 152 -12.81 -6.64 0.79
C TYR A 152 -12.90 -6.39 2.30
N ALA A 153 -12.74 -7.44 3.10
CA ALA A 153 -12.80 -7.36 4.56
C ALA A 153 -11.74 -6.39 5.12
N VAL A 154 -10.55 -6.34 4.51
CA VAL A 154 -9.50 -5.39 4.91
C VAL A 154 -9.86 -3.95 4.58
N CYS A 155 -10.48 -3.67 3.42
CA CYS A 155 -10.95 -2.33 3.09
C CYS A 155 -12.00 -1.84 4.11
N ARG A 156 -12.95 -2.69 4.48
CA ARG A 156 -13.99 -2.38 5.49
C ARG A 156 -13.42 -2.25 6.91
N THR A 157 -12.35 -2.98 7.20
CA THR A 157 -11.58 -2.83 8.45
C THR A 157 -10.95 -1.44 8.55
N TRP A 158 -10.33 -0.94 7.47
CA TRP A 158 -9.76 0.42 7.44
C TRP A 158 -10.81 1.50 7.64
N GLU A 159 -11.98 1.36 7.03
CA GLU A 159 -13.11 2.27 7.20
C GLU A 159 -13.61 2.30 8.64
N THR A 160 -13.74 1.13 9.25
CA THR A 160 -14.13 1.00 10.65
C THR A 160 -13.10 1.62 11.58
N LEU A 161 -11.81 1.31 11.37
CA LEU A 161 -10.72 1.86 12.17
C LEU A 161 -10.65 3.38 12.07
N ASN A 162 -10.77 3.93 10.86
CA ASN A 162 -10.75 5.37 10.64
C ASN A 162 -11.91 6.06 11.39
N ARG A 163 -13.13 5.51 11.29
CA ARG A 163 -14.30 6.02 12.01
C ARG A 163 -14.08 6.00 13.53
N LEU A 164 -13.60 4.88 14.08
CA LEU A 164 -13.34 4.74 15.52
C LEU A 164 -12.26 5.71 16.01
N ASN A 165 -11.20 5.93 15.23
CA ASN A 165 -10.17 6.91 15.57
C ASN A 165 -10.75 8.34 15.62
N ARG A 166 -11.59 8.72 14.64
CA ARG A 166 -12.26 10.04 14.63
C ARG A 166 -13.21 10.23 15.82
N GLU A 167 -13.99 9.20 16.18
CA GLU A 167 -14.87 9.23 17.36
C GLU A 167 -14.09 9.42 18.68
N GLN A 168 -12.83 8.97 18.72
CA GLN A 168 -11.91 9.19 19.84
C GLN A 168 -11.13 10.51 19.76
N GLY A 169 -11.40 11.36 18.77
CA GLY A 169 -10.66 12.61 18.54
C GLY A 169 -9.24 12.42 18.02
N LYS A 170 -8.91 11.23 17.47
CA LYS A 170 -7.62 10.95 16.83
C LYS A 170 -7.73 11.22 15.33
N GLU A 171 -7.13 12.31 14.87
CA GLU A 171 -7.02 12.62 13.44
C GLU A 171 -5.78 11.98 12.83
N SER A 172 -5.76 10.65 12.74
CA SER A 172 -4.61 9.91 12.20
C SER A 172 -4.61 9.78 10.67
N LEU A 173 -5.77 9.88 10.02
CA LEU A 173 -5.90 9.83 8.56
C LEU A 173 -6.37 11.22 8.06
N PRO A 174 -5.52 11.99 7.37
CA PRO A 174 -5.82 13.36 6.92
C PRO A 174 -6.64 13.37 5.61
N MET A 175 -7.47 12.36 5.39
CA MET A 175 -8.24 12.18 4.16
C MET A 175 -9.53 11.40 4.42
N ALA A 176 -10.54 11.68 3.61
CA ALA A 176 -11.74 10.85 3.54
C ALA A 176 -11.35 9.45 3.02
N LEU A 177 -12.00 8.40 3.52
CA LEU A 177 -11.83 7.04 3.02
C LEU A 177 -13.10 6.61 2.28
N TYR A 178 -12.95 6.19 1.03
CA TYR A 178 -14.06 5.66 0.23
C TYR A 178 -13.75 4.24 -0.23
N VAL A 179 -14.47 3.27 0.32
CA VAL A 179 -14.48 1.88 -0.16
C VAL A 179 -15.52 1.74 -1.26
N VAL A 180 -15.07 1.47 -2.48
CA VAL A 180 -15.94 1.33 -3.65
C VAL A 180 -16.39 -0.13 -3.78
N SER A 181 -17.39 -0.52 -3.00
CA SER A 181 -18.09 -1.80 -3.17
C SER A 181 -19.36 -1.62 -4.01
N GLY A 182 -19.63 -2.59 -4.89
CA GLY A 182 -20.97 -2.72 -5.47
C GLY A 182 -21.87 -3.36 -4.42
N ASP A 183 -22.89 -2.61 -3.97
CA ASP A 183 -23.79 -2.88 -2.83
C ASP A 183 -23.19 -2.73 -1.40
N GLU A 184 -24.07 -2.52 -0.40
CA GLU A 184 -23.72 -2.27 1.01
C GLU A 184 -23.02 -3.47 1.68
N ASP A 185 -23.19 -4.66 1.12
CA ASP A 185 -22.68 -5.91 1.69
C ASP A 185 -21.41 -6.39 0.96
N GLY A 186 -21.14 -5.97 -0.27
CA GLY A 186 -19.95 -6.31 -1.08
C GLY A 186 -19.79 -7.81 -1.41
N GLU A 187 -20.69 -8.65 -0.90
CA GLU A 187 -20.67 -10.12 -0.98
C GLU A 187 -21.17 -10.64 -2.34
N ARG A 188 -21.83 -9.81 -3.16
CA ARG A 188 -22.56 -10.32 -4.35
C ARG A 188 -21.83 -10.17 -5.67
N GLY A 189 -20.69 -9.51 -5.70
CA GLY A 189 -19.96 -9.26 -6.94
C GLY A 189 -20.71 -8.27 -7.85
N GLY A 190 -19.93 -7.41 -8.50
CA GLY A 190 -20.41 -6.39 -9.41
C GLY A 190 -19.21 -5.62 -9.94
N ALA A 191 -19.38 -4.88 -11.04
CA ALA A 191 -18.38 -3.90 -11.44
C ALA A 191 -18.48 -2.72 -10.47
N PRO A 192 -17.48 -2.47 -9.60
CA PRO A 192 -17.55 -1.34 -8.69
C PRO A 192 -17.60 -0.05 -9.50
N VAL A 193 -18.57 0.81 -9.17
CA VAL A 193 -18.73 2.12 -9.80
C VAL A 193 -18.37 3.17 -8.78
N VAL A 194 -17.39 4.01 -9.12
CA VAL A 194 -17.04 5.17 -8.30
C VAL A 194 -18.16 6.18 -8.40
N CYS A 195 -18.90 6.39 -7.31
CA CYS A 195 -19.95 7.39 -7.26
C CYS A 195 -19.38 8.73 -6.81
N VAL A 196 -19.33 9.70 -7.72
CA VAL A 196 -18.77 11.04 -7.45
C VAL A 196 -19.54 11.75 -6.33
N ASP A 197 -20.86 11.57 -6.24
CA ASP A 197 -21.68 12.17 -5.18
C ASP A 197 -21.38 11.58 -3.80
N VAL A 198 -21.00 10.29 -3.74
CA VAL A 198 -20.54 9.67 -2.49
C VAL A 198 -19.17 10.23 -2.12
N ALA A 199 -18.24 10.27 -3.06
CA ALA A 199 -16.91 10.84 -2.83
C ALA A 199 -16.99 12.31 -2.37
N SER A 200 -17.79 13.14 -3.05
CA SER A 200 -17.95 14.56 -2.70
C SER A 200 -18.54 14.76 -1.31
N ARG A 201 -19.54 13.95 -0.92
CA ARG A 201 -20.09 13.98 0.45
C ARG A 201 -19.05 13.58 1.49
N LEU A 202 -18.36 12.46 1.30
CA LEU A 202 -17.31 12.01 2.23
C LEU A 202 -16.19 13.05 2.38
N CYS A 203 -15.78 13.67 1.27
CA CYS A 203 -14.80 14.74 1.24
C CYS A 203 -15.28 16.00 2.00
N SER A 204 -16.52 16.42 1.76
CA SER A 204 -17.12 17.59 2.44
C SER A 204 -17.28 17.34 3.94
N ASP A 205 -17.76 16.16 4.33
CA ASP A 205 -17.94 15.75 5.72
C ASP A 205 -16.58 15.66 6.45
N PHE A 206 -15.55 15.20 5.74
CA PHE A 206 -14.19 15.19 6.28
C PHE A 206 -13.65 16.60 6.52
N SER A 207 -13.84 17.51 5.56
CA SER A 207 -13.41 18.92 5.66
C SER A 207 -14.32 19.79 6.53
N GLU A 208 -15.26 19.22 7.29
CA GLU A 208 -16.25 19.95 8.10
C GLU A 208 -16.98 21.04 7.29
N ALA A 209 -17.28 20.75 6.02
CA ALA A 209 -17.86 21.67 5.05
C ALA A 209 -17.05 22.96 4.75
N HIS A 210 -15.77 23.05 5.16
CA HIS A 210 -14.89 24.17 4.80
C HIS A 210 -14.43 24.12 3.33
N SER A 211 -14.44 22.94 2.71
CA SER A 211 -14.14 22.72 1.29
C SER A 211 -15.12 21.72 0.69
N ALA A 212 -15.52 21.95 -0.56
CA ALA A 212 -16.35 21.00 -1.31
C ALA A 212 -15.59 19.71 -1.67
N TRP A 213 -14.25 19.73 -1.61
CA TRP A 213 -13.40 18.57 -1.91
C TRP A 213 -12.14 18.56 -1.04
N GLY A 214 -12.12 17.67 -0.04
CA GLY A 214 -10.93 17.30 0.70
C GLY A 214 -10.13 16.16 0.04
N PRO A 215 -8.95 15.81 0.56
CA PRO A 215 -8.20 14.64 0.14
C PRO A 215 -9.00 13.34 0.33
N VAL A 216 -8.87 12.38 -0.58
CA VAL A 216 -9.59 11.10 -0.53
C VAL A 216 -8.68 9.92 -0.84
N LEU A 217 -8.82 8.86 -0.04
CA LEU A 217 -8.26 7.54 -0.27
C LEU A 217 -9.34 6.61 -0.83
N LEU A 218 -9.17 6.21 -2.09
CA LEU A 218 -10.09 5.32 -2.79
C LEU A 218 -9.60 3.87 -2.72
N LEU A 219 -10.38 2.99 -2.09
CA LEU A 219 -10.10 1.56 -2.04
C LEU A 219 -11.13 0.80 -2.88
N VAL A 220 -10.68 0.07 -3.90
CA VAL A 220 -11.55 -0.64 -4.85
C VAL A 220 -11.33 -2.15 -4.73
N PRO A 221 -12.03 -2.85 -3.81
CA PRO A 221 -11.92 -4.30 -3.70
C PRO A 221 -12.52 -4.99 -4.94
N LEU A 222 -11.77 -5.93 -5.52
CA LEU A 222 -12.12 -6.58 -6.78
C LEU A 222 -11.90 -8.09 -6.74
N VAL A 223 -12.80 -8.84 -7.39
CA VAL A 223 -12.62 -10.25 -7.72
C VAL A 223 -12.55 -10.37 -9.24
N LEU A 224 -11.35 -10.61 -9.78
CA LEU A 224 -11.07 -10.53 -11.22
C LEU A 224 -11.04 -11.89 -11.93
N GLY A 225 -11.49 -12.94 -11.24
CA GLY A 225 -11.60 -14.30 -11.74
C GLY A 225 -11.85 -15.28 -10.59
N LEU A 226 -12.10 -16.54 -10.92
CA LEU A 226 -12.42 -17.58 -9.92
C LEU A 226 -11.15 -18.10 -9.24
N GLU A 227 -10.21 -18.64 -10.01
CA GLU A 227 -8.93 -19.18 -9.50
C GLU A 227 -7.72 -18.34 -9.88
N LYS A 228 -7.80 -17.71 -11.06
CA LYS A 228 -6.76 -16.87 -11.66
C LYS A 228 -7.42 -15.61 -12.19
N ILE A 229 -6.65 -14.52 -12.23
CA ILE A 229 -7.08 -13.28 -12.87
C ILE A 229 -7.42 -13.59 -14.33
N ASN A 230 -8.59 -13.15 -14.79
CA ASN A 230 -8.94 -13.26 -16.20
C ASN A 230 -7.98 -12.36 -17.02
N PRO A 231 -7.22 -12.91 -17.99
CA PRO A 231 -6.21 -12.15 -18.74
C PRO A 231 -6.73 -10.87 -19.39
N ARG A 232 -8.03 -10.78 -19.72
CA ARG A 232 -8.66 -9.56 -20.24
C ARG A 232 -8.46 -8.32 -19.36
N TYR A 233 -8.27 -8.51 -18.04
CA TYR A 233 -8.12 -7.42 -17.09
C TYR A 233 -6.66 -6.99 -16.90
N ILE A 234 -5.69 -7.81 -17.31
CA ILE A 234 -4.26 -7.52 -17.09
C ILE A 234 -3.84 -6.18 -17.71
N PRO A 235 -4.21 -5.84 -18.97
CA PRO A 235 -3.89 -4.53 -19.54
C PRO A 235 -4.46 -3.36 -18.71
N LEU A 236 -5.72 -3.48 -18.28
CA LEU A 236 -6.41 -2.46 -17.46
C LEU A 236 -5.75 -2.28 -16.08
N LEU A 237 -5.29 -3.38 -15.47
CA LEU A 237 -4.54 -3.31 -14.21
C LEU A 237 -3.18 -2.63 -14.41
N LYS A 238 -2.48 -2.90 -15.52
CA LYS A 238 -1.21 -2.22 -15.84
C LYS A 238 -1.41 -0.70 -15.97
N GLU A 239 -2.47 -0.27 -16.65
CA GLU A 239 -2.81 1.15 -16.80
C GLU A 239 -3.04 1.87 -15.47
N THR A 240 -3.55 1.17 -14.44
CA THR A 240 -3.75 1.79 -13.11
C THR A 240 -2.45 2.24 -12.46
N PHE A 241 -1.29 1.69 -12.86
CA PHE A 241 0.03 2.16 -12.39
C PHE A 241 0.53 3.40 -13.13
N MET A 242 -0.16 3.81 -14.20
CA MET A 242 0.14 5.04 -14.94
C MET A 242 -0.62 6.25 -14.36
N PHE A 243 -1.64 6.02 -13.53
CA PHE A 243 -2.38 7.10 -12.88
C PHE A 243 -1.48 7.81 -11.85
N PRO A 244 -1.38 9.15 -11.85
CA PRO A 244 -0.65 9.90 -10.82
C PRO A 244 -1.13 9.62 -9.40
N GLN A 245 -2.38 9.17 -9.24
CA GLN A 245 -3.02 8.85 -7.97
C GLN A 245 -2.80 7.39 -7.53
N SER A 246 -2.10 6.58 -8.32
CA SER A 246 -1.92 5.15 -8.06
C SER A 246 -1.16 4.92 -6.75
N LEU A 247 -1.78 4.19 -5.82
CA LEU A 247 -1.13 3.72 -4.59
C LEU A 247 -0.67 2.27 -4.67
N GLY A 248 -0.99 1.59 -5.79
CA GLY A 248 -0.68 0.20 -6.02
C GLY A 248 -1.88 -0.73 -5.82
N ILE A 249 -1.62 -2.03 -5.90
CA ILE A 249 -2.62 -3.09 -5.79
C ILE A 249 -2.15 -4.08 -4.74
N LEU A 250 -2.95 -4.30 -3.70
CA LEU A 250 -2.74 -5.39 -2.74
C LEU A 250 -3.57 -6.60 -3.15
N GLY A 251 -3.00 -7.80 -3.03
CA GLY A 251 -3.71 -9.04 -3.31
C GLY A 251 -2.80 -10.26 -3.27
N GLY A 252 -3.39 -11.43 -3.52
CA GLY A 252 -2.67 -12.69 -3.50
C GLY A 252 -3.55 -13.83 -2.99
N LYS A 253 -3.00 -15.03 -2.98
CA LYS A 253 -3.66 -16.20 -2.39
C LYS A 253 -3.58 -16.14 -0.86
N PRO A 254 -4.44 -16.90 -0.14
CA PRO A 254 -4.29 -17.09 1.30
C PRO A 254 -2.84 -17.41 1.70
N GLY A 255 -2.29 -16.62 2.62
CA GLY A 255 -0.90 -16.75 3.10
C GLY A 255 0.20 -16.25 2.14
N ALA A 256 -0.17 -15.63 1.02
CA ALA A 256 0.76 -15.17 -0.02
C ALA A 256 0.39 -13.77 -0.57
N SER A 257 -0.06 -12.85 0.28
CA SER A 257 -0.43 -11.49 -0.13
C SER A 257 0.81 -10.63 -0.40
N THR A 258 0.80 -9.86 -1.48
CA THR A 258 1.84 -8.87 -1.82
C THR A 258 1.22 -7.51 -2.15
N CYS A 259 2.04 -6.45 -2.11
CA CYS A 259 1.66 -5.12 -2.57
C CYS A 259 2.38 -4.82 -3.88
N ILE A 260 1.66 -4.88 -5.00
CA ILE A 260 2.17 -4.55 -6.33
C ILE A 260 2.21 -3.03 -6.46
N VAL A 261 3.37 -2.50 -6.83
CA VAL A 261 3.63 -1.05 -6.86
C VAL A 261 3.98 -0.54 -8.25
N GLY A 262 4.25 -1.43 -9.20
CA GLY A 262 4.60 -1.02 -10.55
C GLY A 262 4.65 -2.17 -11.54
N VAL A 263 4.90 -1.83 -12.80
CA VAL A 263 4.97 -2.76 -13.92
C VAL A 263 6.07 -2.37 -14.92
N GLN A 264 6.61 -3.37 -15.61
CA GLN A 264 7.49 -3.22 -16.77
C GLN A 264 7.21 -4.40 -17.70
N ASP A 265 6.83 -4.10 -18.95
CA ASP A 265 6.37 -5.11 -19.91
C ASP A 265 5.31 -6.04 -19.27
N ASP A 266 5.56 -7.35 -19.21
CA ASP A 266 4.70 -8.37 -18.58
C ASP A 266 5.10 -8.74 -17.13
N LYS A 267 5.95 -7.93 -16.51
CA LYS A 267 6.38 -8.12 -15.12
C LYS A 267 5.75 -7.07 -14.21
N ALA A 268 5.51 -7.48 -12.97
CA ALA A 268 5.06 -6.60 -11.90
C ALA A 268 6.13 -6.50 -10.80
N PHE A 269 6.35 -5.29 -10.30
CA PHE A 269 7.17 -5.00 -9.13
C PHE A 269 6.29 -4.99 -7.89
N TYR A 270 6.76 -5.63 -6.82
CA TYR A 270 5.98 -5.73 -5.59
C TYR A 270 6.85 -5.65 -4.34
N LEU A 271 6.22 -5.20 -3.24
CA LEU A 271 6.72 -5.25 -1.88
C LEU A 271 6.16 -6.51 -1.21
N ASP A 272 7.06 -7.32 -0.64
CA ASP A 272 6.75 -8.65 -0.13
C ASP A 272 6.78 -8.67 1.40
N PRO A 273 5.65 -8.89 2.10
CA PRO A 273 5.61 -8.83 3.55
C PRO A 273 6.16 -10.08 4.25
N HIS A 274 6.54 -11.14 3.54
CA HIS A 274 6.78 -12.47 4.13
C HIS A 274 8.14 -12.65 4.82
N GLU A 275 8.78 -11.56 5.23
CA GLU A 275 9.99 -11.58 6.05
C GLU A 275 9.64 -11.30 7.51
N VAL A 276 10.10 -12.14 8.44
CA VAL A 276 9.85 -11.94 9.87
C VAL A 276 10.98 -11.11 10.49
N GLN A 277 10.68 -9.88 10.87
CA GLN A 277 11.60 -8.95 11.52
C GLN A 277 11.20 -8.70 12.98
N LEU A 278 12.07 -8.11 13.81
CA LEU A 278 11.69 -7.73 15.17
C LEU A 278 10.77 -6.51 15.13
N ALA A 279 9.78 -6.44 16.04
CA ALA A 279 9.00 -5.22 16.24
C ALA A 279 9.94 -4.05 16.56
N ALA A 280 9.79 -2.94 15.84
CA ALA A 280 10.60 -1.75 16.00
C ALA A 280 9.74 -0.64 16.63
N GLU A 281 10.30 0.10 17.58
CA GLU A 281 9.62 1.22 18.23
C GLU A 281 10.14 2.54 17.61
N ILE A 282 9.28 3.18 16.81
CA ILE A 282 9.55 4.51 16.25
C ILE A 282 8.72 5.52 17.05
N LYS A 283 9.38 6.35 17.86
CA LYS A 283 8.73 7.43 18.62
C LYS A 283 8.61 8.67 17.74
N GLN A 284 7.51 9.42 17.89
CA GLN A 284 7.18 10.59 17.06
C GLN A 284 8.27 11.68 17.05
N ASP A 285 8.99 11.84 18.15
CA ASP A 285 10.05 12.83 18.35
C ASP A 285 11.45 12.33 18.00
N ASN A 286 11.60 11.04 17.68
CA ASN A 286 12.89 10.43 17.40
C ASN A 286 13.25 10.54 15.91
N LEU A 287 13.68 11.73 15.49
CA LEU A 287 14.15 12.00 14.11
C LEU A 287 15.41 11.22 13.72
N GLU A 288 16.06 10.58 14.68
CA GLU A 288 17.25 9.76 14.53
C GLU A 288 16.93 8.25 14.55
N ALA A 289 15.65 7.85 14.54
CA ALA A 289 15.24 6.45 14.65
C ALA A 289 15.84 5.56 13.54
N ASP A 290 16.08 4.28 13.85
CA ASP A 290 16.45 3.30 12.83
C ASP A 290 15.22 2.87 12.05
N THR A 291 15.08 3.41 10.84
CA THR A 291 13.98 3.10 9.94
C THR A 291 14.32 2.04 8.89
N SER A 292 15.52 1.42 8.97
CA SER A 292 16.02 0.51 7.94
C SER A 292 15.13 -0.71 7.71
N SER A 293 14.45 -1.19 8.75
CA SER A 293 13.51 -2.30 8.71
C SER A 293 12.20 -1.98 7.96
N TYR A 294 11.93 -0.71 7.66
CA TYR A 294 10.72 -0.24 6.98
C TYR A 294 10.95 0.09 5.50
N HIS A 295 12.10 -0.29 4.93
CA HIS A 295 12.45 0.01 3.53
C HIS A 295 13.12 -1.19 2.88
N CYS A 296 12.68 -1.53 1.66
CA CYS A 296 13.25 -2.63 0.91
C CYS A 296 14.56 -2.18 0.24
N ARG A 297 15.66 -2.88 0.53
CA ARG A 297 16.97 -2.65 -0.10
C ARG A 297 17.16 -3.45 -1.38
#